data_AF-A0ABD0R3H3-F1
#
_entry.id   AF-A0ABD0R3H3-F1
#
_cell.length_a   1.000
_cell.length_b   1.000
_cell.length_c   1.000
_cell.angle_alpha   90.00
_cell.angle_beta   90.00
_cell.angle_gamma   90.00
#
_symmetry.space_group_name_H-M   'P 1'
#
loop_
_entity.id
_entity.type
_entity.pdbx_description
1 polymer ?
#
loop_
_entity_poly.entity_id
_entity_poly.type
_entity_poly.pdbx_seq_one_letter_code
_entity_poly.pdbx_strand_id
1 'polypeptide(L)' 'AESIKKYWSRYYQGSQGVVFVLNSAASDEEMEASRSELHLAMQHPQLCTLPFLILANHQDSPAARSVSEV' A
#
# COMPACT_ATOMS: atom_id res chain seq x y z
N ALA A 1 -13.47 -1.74 -6.19
CA ALA A 1 -12.44 -0.97 -5.47
C ALA A 1 -11.71 0.04 -6.37
N GLU A 2 -11.44 -0.28 -7.65
CA GLU A 2 -10.75 0.64 -8.58
C GLU A 2 -11.37 2.04 -8.69
N SER A 3 -12.70 2.14 -8.56
CA SER A 3 -13.43 3.42 -8.68
C SER A 3 -13.07 4.45 -7.61
N ILE A 4 -12.52 4.03 -6.46
CA ILE A 4 -12.19 4.94 -5.34
C ILE A 4 -10.73 5.39 -5.38
N LYS A 5 -9.82 4.55 -5.90
CA LYS A 5 -8.37 4.82 -5.95
C LYS A 5 -8.03 6.14 -6.66
N LYS A 6 -8.75 6.47 -7.74
CA LYS A 6 -8.61 7.73 -8.47
C LYS A 6 -8.84 8.99 -7.62
N TYR A 7 -9.46 8.87 -6.45
CA TYR A 7 -9.70 9.98 -5.54
C TYR A 7 -8.67 10.11 -4.42
N TRP A 8 -7.74 9.15 -4.28
CA TRP A 8 -6.73 9.18 -3.21
C TRP A 8 -5.90 10.46 -3.21
N SER A 9 -5.54 10.97 -4.39
CA SER A 9 -4.76 12.20 -4.54
C SER A 9 -5.42 13.43 -3.90
N ARG A 10 -6.74 13.42 -3.68
CA ARG A 10 -7.46 14.50 -2.99
C ARG A 10 -7.13 14.59 -1.50
N TYR A 11 -6.55 13.53 -0.92
CA TYR A 11 -6.24 13.42 0.51
C TYR A 11 -4.75 13.58 0.82
N TYR A 12 -3.90 13.69 -0.20
CA TYR A 12 -2.45 13.76 0.01
C TYR A 12 -2.01 15.11 0.60
N GLN A 13 -2.69 16.20 0.25
CA GLN A 13 -2.36 17.52 0.75
C GLN A 13 -2.52 17.60 2.27
N GLY A 14 -1.48 18.07 2.96
CA GLY A 14 -1.46 18.21 4.43
C GLY A 14 -1.15 16.91 5.17
N SER A 15 -0.95 15.79 4.48
CA SER A 15 -0.48 14.55 5.09
C SER A 15 0.96 14.67 5.55
N GLN A 16 1.29 13.98 6.64
CA GLN A 16 2.66 13.91 7.20
C GLN A 16 3.29 12.52 7.04
N GLY A 17 2.56 11.58 6.47
CA GLY A 17 2.96 10.20 6.27
C GLY A 17 1.83 9.39 5.64
N VAL A 18 2.14 8.21 5.15
CA VAL A 18 1.18 7.28 4.55
C VAL A 18 1.23 5.96 5.28
N VAL A 19 0.07 5.41 5.64
CA VAL A 19 -0.06 4.02 6.10
C VAL A 19 -0.64 3.22 4.95
N PHE A 20 0.15 2.31 4.38
CA PHE A 20 -0.26 1.43 3.30
C PHE A 20 -0.53 0.04 3.87
N VAL A 21 -1.79 -0.37 3.90
CA VAL A 21 -2.19 -1.68 4.44
C VAL A 21 -2.38 -2.65 3.27
N LEU A 22 -1.71 -3.80 3.33
CA LEU A 22 -1.85 -4.88 2.35
C LEU A 22 -2.28 -6.18 3.04
N ASN A 23 -2.88 -7.08 2.27
CA ASN A 23 -3.21 -8.42 2.75
C ASN A 23 -2.02 -9.36 2.50
N SER A 24 -1.35 -9.78 3.57
CA SER A 24 -0.17 -10.66 3.50
C SER A 24 -0.48 -12.05 2.93
N ALA A 25 -1.73 -12.48 2.99
CA ALA A 25 -2.20 -13.74 2.43
C ALA A 25 -2.80 -13.61 1.03
N ALA A 26 -2.62 -12.45 0.37
CA ALA A 26 -3.11 -12.23 -1.00
C ALA A 26 -2.39 -13.12 -2.01
N SER A 27 -3.00 -13.35 -3.16
CA SER A 27 -2.33 -14.02 -4.29
C SER A 27 -1.13 -13.20 -4.79
N ASP A 28 -0.21 -13.83 -5.53
CA ASP A 28 0.95 -13.12 -6.11
C ASP A 28 0.52 -12.00 -7.07
N GLU A 29 -0.58 -12.19 -7.82
CA GLU A 29 -1.15 -11.19 -8.71
C GLU A 29 -1.65 -9.95 -7.94
N GLU A 30 -2.37 -10.16 -6.84
CA GLU A 30 -2.85 -9.09 -5.96
C GLU A 30 -1.70 -8.37 -5.24
N MET A 31 -0.64 -9.09 -4.88
CA MET A 31 0.58 -8.51 -4.32
C MET A 31 1.28 -7.62 -5.34
N GLU A 32 1.42 -8.04 -6.59
CA GLU A 32 2.03 -7.24 -7.65
C GLU A 32 1.20 -5.99 -7.98
N ALA A 33 -0.13 -6.12 -7.99
CA ALA A 33 -1.03 -4.98 -8.12
C ALA A 33 -0.85 -3.99 -6.94
N SER A 34 -0.76 -4.49 -5.71
CA SER A 34 -0.53 -3.67 -4.52
C SER A 34 0.83 -2.98 -4.55
N ARG A 35 1.87 -3.69 -5.00
CA ARG A 35 3.22 -3.14 -5.23
C ARG A 35 3.18 -1.99 -6.22
N SER A 36 2.53 -2.18 -7.36
CA SER A 36 2.40 -1.16 -8.41
C SER A 36 1.72 0.11 -7.87
N GLU A 37 0.62 -0.04 -7.12
CA GLU A 37 -0.10 1.08 -6.52
C GLU A 37 0.73 1.83 -5.47
N LEU A 38 1.46 1.11 -4.62
CA LEU A 38 2.38 1.71 -3.65
C LEU A 38 3.46 2.53 -4.37
N HIS A 39 4.06 2.00 -5.43
CA HIS A 39 5.08 2.72 -6.19
C HIS A 39 4.52 3.98 -6.87
N LEU A 40 3.29 3.91 -7.42
CA LEU A 40 2.62 5.09 -7.98
C LEU A 40 2.36 6.16 -6.90
N ALA A 41 1.95 5.77 -5.70
CA ALA A 41 1.76 6.69 -4.59
C ALA A 41 3.08 7.33 -4.15
N MET A 42 4.16 6.55 -4.02
CA MET A 42 5.49 7.04 -3.64
C MET A 42 6.09 8.03 -4.65
N GLN A 43 5.75 7.90 -5.93
CA GLN A 43 6.21 8.83 -6.97
C GLN A 43 5.42 10.14 -7.00
N HIS A 44 4.27 10.22 -6.32
CA HIS A 44 3.45 11.42 -6.34
C HIS A 44 4.17 12.59 -5.64
N PRO A 45 4.23 13.80 -6.22
CA PRO A 45 5.00 14.93 -5.66
C PRO A 45 4.62 15.33 -4.23
N GLN A 46 3.38 15.07 -3.82
CA GLN A 46 2.90 15.37 -2.47
C GLN A 46 3.29 14.31 -1.42
N LEU A 47 3.67 13.10 -1.85
CA LEU A 47 3.97 11.98 -0.96
C LEU A 47 5.44 11.54 -1.02
N CYS A 48 6.17 11.86 -2.09
CA CYS A 48 7.53 11.35 -2.32
C CYS A 48 8.57 11.74 -1.27
N THR A 49 8.27 12.72 -0.41
CA THR A 49 9.11 13.15 0.71
C THR A 49 8.60 12.68 2.07
N LEU A 50 7.43 12.04 2.11
CA LEU A 50 6.79 11.61 3.34
C LEU A 50 7.18 10.17 3.71
N PRO A 51 7.22 9.83 5.01
CA PRO A 51 7.43 8.46 5.44
C PRO A 51 6.23 7.57 5.08
N PHE A 52 6.53 6.33 4.70
CA PHE A 52 5.54 5.28 4.48
C PHE A 52 5.68 4.21 5.57
N LEU A 53 4.57 3.84 6.19
CA LEU A 53 4.43 2.66 7.03
C LEU A 53 3.63 1.61 6.25
N ILE A 54 4.25 0.46 5.99
CA ILE A 54 3.58 -0.66 5.31
C ILE A 54 3.11 -1.64 6.39
N LEU A 55 1.81 -1.92 6.43
CA LEU A 55 1.21 -2.90 7.34
C LEU A 55 0.82 -4.16 6.57
N ALA A 56 1.57 -5.22 6.86
CA ALA A 56 1.34 -6.58 6.38
C ALA A 56 0.21 -7.23 7.19
N ASN A 57 -1.05 -7.05 6.78
CA ASN A 57 -2.25 -7.47 7.51
C ASN A 57 -2.63 -8.93 7.23
N HIS A 58 -3.52 -9.51 8.06
CA HIS A 58 -3.97 -10.91 7.97
C HIS A 58 -2.90 -11.96 8.30
N GLN A 59 -2.02 -11.65 9.27
CA GLN A 59 -0.97 -12.55 9.76
C GLN A 59 -1.50 -13.78 10.50
N ASP A 60 -2.78 -13.81 10.83
CA ASP A 60 -3.50 -14.98 11.35
C ASP A 60 -3.73 -16.05 10.28
N SER A 61 -3.63 -15.70 8.99
CA SER A 61 -3.79 -16.64 7.89
C SER A 61 -2.59 -17.57 7.74
N PRO A 62 -2.78 -18.88 7.49
CA PRO A 62 -1.69 -19.80 7.23
C PRO A 62 -0.93 -19.50 5.92
N ALA A 63 -1.53 -18.73 5.02
CA ALA A 63 -0.91 -18.28 3.77
C ALA A 63 -0.24 -16.90 3.91
N ALA A 64 -0.18 -16.33 5.10
CA ALA A 64 0.40 -15.02 5.32
C ALA A 64 1.90 -15.03 5.05
N ARG A 65 2.34 -14.09 4.19
CA ARG A 65 3.74 -13.77 4.00
C ARG A 65 4.34 -13.18 5.27
N SER A 66 5.56 -13.60 5.58
CA SER A 66 6.39 -12.97 6.60
C SER A 66 6.79 -11.55 6.19
N VAL A 67 7.28 -10.77 7.15
CA VAL A 67 7.73 -9.39 6.90
C VAL A 67 8.82 -9.33 5.82
N SER A 68 9.66 -10.35 5.70
CA SER A 68 10.73 -10.42 4.69
C SER A 68 10.22 -10.75 3.28
N GLU A 69 9.01 -11.29 3.16
CA GLU A 69 8.37 -11.69 1.90
C GLU A 69 7.39 -10.63 1.38
N VAL A 70 7.20 -9.55 2.13
CA VAL A 70 6.39 -8.37 1.79
C VAL A 70 7.31 -7.26 1.29
#